data_AF-A0A845ASC9-F1
#
_entry.id   AF-A0A845ASC9-F1
#
_cell.length_a   1.000
_cell.length_b   1.000
_cell.length_c   1.000
_cell.angle_alpha   90.00
_cell.angle_beta   90.00
_cell.angle_gamma   90.00
#
_symmetry.space_group_name_H-M   'P 1'
#
loop_
_entity.id
_entity.type
_entity.pdbx_description
1 polymer ?
#
loop_
_entity_poly.entity_id
_entity_poly.type
_entity_poly.pdbx_seq_one_letter_code
_entity_poly.pdbx_strand_id
1 'polypeptide(L)'
;MRASPDRPPSPEVAQETTPLPPSPTRILDQDAALRLRGNGGITLQWIGWEDRGPVDIRQNGGVMILRGMQNAQGGPGKLLVEGRVTEIGPDYFILDGLVSIVDTPDEGRLCRQRRTNWRFAVTQNRKYWRLREFEWCDLLTDYIDIYF
;
A
#
# COMPACT_ATOMS: atom_id res chain seq x y z
N MET A 1 25.96 47.83 -45.34
CA MET A 1 25.17 46.63 -45.70
C MET A 1 25.33 45.62 -44.57
N ARG A 2 24.23 44.98 -44.17
CA ARG A 2 23.99 44.37 -42.85
C ARG A 2 24.91 43.17 -42.56
N ALA A 3 25.53 43.17 -41.37
CA ALA A 3 26.15 41.99 -40.78
C ALA A 3 25.07 41.07 -40.20
N SER A 4 25.10 39.78 -40.56
CA SER A 4 24.24 38.73 -39.99
C SER A 4 24.62 38.49 -38.52
N PRO A 5 23.65 38.42 -37.59
CA PRO A 5 23.96 37.95 -36.25
C PRO A 5 24.04 36.42 -36.21
N ASP A 6 25.09 35.98 -35.53
CA ASP A 6 25.41 34.64 -35.07
C ASP A 6 24.19 33.92 -34.49
N ARG A 7 24.01 32.64 -34.82
CA ARG A 7 22.92 31.80 -34.30
C ARG A 7 23.39 31.18 -32.97
N PRO A 8 22.62 31.29 -31.87
CA PRO A 8 22.97 30.62 -30.62
C PRO A 8 22.93 29.08 -30.78
N PRO A 9 23.74 28.33 -30.02
CA PRO A 9 23.68 26.87 -30.02
C PRO A 9 22.31 26.40 -29.50
N SER A 10 21.79 25.34 -30.12
CA SER A 10 20.54 24.69 -29.71
C SER A 10 20.65 24.11 -28.30
N PRO A 11 19.58 24.11 -27.50
CA PRO A 11 19.60 23.53 -26.17
C PRO A 11 19.80 22.02 -26.29
N GLU A 12 20.80 21.53 -25.58
CA GLU A 12 21.03 20.12 -25.28
C GLU A 12 19.75 19.55 -24.66
N VAL A 13 19.14 18.58 -25.36
CA VAL A 13 17.91 17.93 -24.95
C VAL A 13 18.18 17.22 -23.62
N ALA A 14 17.62 17.77 -22.54
CA ALA A 14 17.51 17.08 -21.27
C ALA A 14 16.83 15.73 -21.53
N GLN A 15 17.57 14.64 -21.34
CA GLN A 15 17.02 13.29 -21.44
C GLN A 15 15.99 13.14 -20.31
N GLU A 16 14.70 13.22 -20.66
CA GLU A 16 13.62 12.72 -19.83
C GLU A 16 13.91 11.26 -19.54
N THR A 17 14.33 10.97 -18.30
CA THR A 17 14.47 9.62 -17.81
C THR A 17 13.07 9.04 -17.71
N THR A 18 12.66 8.30 -18.73
CA THR A 18 11.42 7.52 -18.67
C THR A 18 11.56 6.54 -17.50
N PRO A 19 10.65 6.54 -16.51
CA PRO A 19 10.74 5.60 -15.40
C PRO A 19 10.72 4.17 -15.93
N LEU A 20 11.68 3.35 -15.50
CA LEU A 20 11.69 1.91 -15.83
C LEU A 20 10.34 1.28 -15.42
N PRO A 21 9.80 0.34 -16.22
CA PRO A 21 8.58 -0.35 -15.85
C PRO A 21 8.76 -1.02 -14.48
N PRO A 22 7.73 -1.00 -13.62
CA PRO A 22 7.83 -1.58 -12.28
C PRO A 22 8.16 -3.07 -12.36
N SER A 23 9.16 -3.51 -11.59
CA SER A 23 9.51 -4.93 -11.48
C SER A 23 8.30 -5.77 -11.03
N PRO A 24 8.11 -6.98 -11.61
CA PRO A 24 7.05 -7.90 -11.20
C PRO A 24 7.09 -8.24 -9.70
N THR A 25 5.93 -8.58 -9.14
CA THR A 25 5.85 -9.05 -7.75
C THR A 25 6.57 -10.39 -7.61
N ARG A 26 7.49 -10.50 -6.64
CA ARG A 26 8.20 -11.75 -6.34
C ARG A 26 7.28 -12.69 -5.57
N ILE A 27 6.81 -13.76 -6.21
CA ILE A 27 5.95 -14.77 -5.58
C ILE A 27 6.81 -15.96 -5.18
N LEU A 28 6.98 -16.17 -3.87
CA LEU A 28 7.67 -17.32 -3.28
C LEU A 28 6.72 -18.43 -2.88
N ASP A 29 5.46 -18.09 -2.62
CA ASP A 29 4.40 -19.02 -2.26
C ASP A 29 3.13 -18.72 -3.08
N GLN A 30 2.73 -19.69 -3.89
CA GLN A 30 1.58 -19.54 -4.80
C GLN A 30 0.25 -19.59 -4.06
N ASP A 31 0.14 -20.38 -3.01
CA ASP A 31 -1.10 -20.49 -2.22
C ASP A 31 -1.37 -19.20 -1.46
N ALA A 32 -0.34 -18.59 -0.88
CA ALA A 32 -0.43 -17.26 -0.27
C ALA A 32 -0.84 -16.19 -1.28
N ALA A 33 -0.33 -16.24 -2.52
CA ALA A 33 -0.73 -15.32 -3.58
C ALA A 33 -2.22 -15.51 -3.97
N LEU A 34 -2.70 -16.75 -4.04
CA LEU A 34 -4.11 -17.05 -4.27
C LEU A 34 -4.99 -16.54 -3.11
N ARG A 35 -4.58 -16.76 -1.86
CA ARG A 35 -5.29 -16.24 -0.68
C ARG A 35 -5.36 -14.72 -0.68
N LEU A 36 -4.28 -14.02 -1.03
CA LEU A 36 -4.28 -12.55 -1.07
C LEU A 36 -5.24 -12.02 -2.14
N ARG A 37 -5.29 -12.67 -3.32
CA ARG A 37 -6.25 -12.33 -4.38
C ARG A 37 -7.70 -12.61 -3.95
N GLY A 38 -7.92 -13.69 -3.22
CA GLY A 38 -9.22 -14.09 -2.67
C GLY A 38 -9.47 -13.58 -1.25
N ASN A 39 -8.91 -12.41 -0.89
CA ASN A 39 -9.00 -11.87 0.47
C ASN A 39 -10.46 -11.72 0.95
N GLY A 40 -10.63 -11.71 2.27
CA GLY A 40 -11.91 -11.52 2.96
C GLY A 40 -12.12 -10.11 3.52
N GLY A 41 -11.42 -9.09 2.99
CA GLY A 41 -11.51 -7.69 3.43
C GLY A 41 -10.45 -7.26 4.44
N ILE A 42 -10.53 -6.00 4.88
CA ILE A 42 -9.57 -5.33 5.77
C ILE A 42 -10.27 -4.69 6.97
N THR A 43 -9.58 -4.65 8.12
CA THR A 43 -10.03 -3.93 9.32
C THR A 43 -8.92 -3.14 9.97
N LEU A 44 -9.31 -2.11 10.71
CA LEU A 44 -8.54 -1.40 11.72
C LEU A 44 -9.22 -1.57 13.07
N GLN A 45 -8.48 -1.91 14.13
CA GLN A 45 -9.06 -2.15 15.46
C GLN A 45 -9.95 -1.03 15.98
N TRP A 46 -9.60 0.23 15.67
CA TRP A 46 -10.27 1.42 16.16
C TRP A 46 -11.61 1.68 15.46
N ILE A 47 -11.80 1.10 14.27
CA ILE A 47 -13.05 1.16 13.50
C ILE A 47 -13.95 -0.03 13.84
N GLY A 48 -13.36 -1.21 14.02
CA GLY A 48 -14.07 -2.44 14.37
C GLY A 48 -13.67 -3.63 13.49
N TRP A 49 -13.99 -4.83 13.99
CA TRP A 49 -13.59 -6.11 13.38
C TRP A 49 -14.69 -6.77 12.54
N GLU A 50 -15.95 -6.47 12.84
CA GLU A 50 -17.11 -7.13 12.22
C GLU A 50 -17.37 -6.60 10.80
N ASP A 51 -17.33 -5.27 10.64
CA ASP A 51 -17.60 -4.60 9.36
C ASP A 51 -16.32 -4.41 8.57
N ARG A 52 -15.93 -5.47 7.86
CA ARG A 52 -14.72 -5.44 7.02
C ARG A 52 -14.91 -4.53 5.82
N GLY A 53 -13.89 -3.72 5.57
CA GLY A 53 -13.81 -2.92 4.37
C GLY A 53 -13.29 -3.74 3.17
N PRO A 54 -13.58 -3.31 1.93
CA PRO A 54 -13.16 -4.03 0.73
C PRO A 54 -11.65 -3.91 0.49
N VAL A 55 -11.05 -4.97 -0.08
CA VAL A 55 -9.69 -4.94 -0.62
C VAL A 55 -9.71 -5.43 -2.06
N ASP A 56 -9.26 -4.58 -2.96
CA ASP A 56 -9.11 -4.86 -4.39
C ASP A 56 -7.65 -5.24 -4.70
N ILE A 57 -7.46 -6.36 -5.40
CA ILE A 57 -6.16 -6.78 -5.92
C ILE A 57 -6.20 -6.76 -7.43
N ARG A 58 -5.40 -5.89 -8.05
CA ARG A 58 -5.24 -5.82 -9.50
C ARG A 58 -3.90 -6.40 -9.90
N GLN A 59 -3.89 -7.13 -11.01
CA GLN A 59 -2.65 -7.63 -11.59
C GLN A 59 -2.46 -7.07 -12.99
N ASN A 60 -1.32 -6.41 -13.22
CA ASN A 60 -0.94 -5.88 -14.54
C ASN A 60 0.55 -6.16 -14.78
N GLY A 61 0.89 -6.85 -15.87
CA GLY A 61 2.29 -7.13 -16.23
C GLY A 61 3.09 -7.87 -15.13
N GLY A 62 2.43 -8.75 -14.37
CA GLY A 62 3.07 -9.47 -13.24
C GLY A 62 3.21 -8.65 -11.96
N VAL A 63 2.78 -7.39 -11.95
CA VAL A 63 2.75 -6.53 -10.76
C VAL A 63 1.38 -6.62 -10.10
N MET A 64 1.35 -6.91 -8.80
CA MET A 64 0.15 -6.88 -7.99
C MET A 64 0.01 -5.54 -7.26
N ILE A 65 -1.12 -4.87 -7.46
CA ILE A 65 -1.52 -3.63 -6.79
C ILE A 65 -2.64 -3.95 -5.82
N LEU A 66 -2.45 -3.56 -4.56
CA LEU A 66 -3.40 -3.72 -3.48
C LEU A 66 -4.00 -2.36 -3.15
N ARG A 67 -5.33 -2.32 -3.00
CA ARG A 67 -6.04 -1.18 -2.44
C ARG A 67 -7.15 -1.64 -1.50
N GLY A 68 -6.94 -1.43 -0.21
CA GLY A 68 -7.90 -1.70 0.87
C GLY A 68 -8.38 -0.42 1.51
N MET A 69 -9.66 -0.37 1.90
CA MET A 69 -10.21 0.73 2.69
C MET A 69 -11.22 0.22 3.71
N GLN A 70 -11.38 0.92 4.82
CA GLN A 70 -12.47 0.70 5.79
C GLN A 70 -12.98 2.07 6.27
N ASN A 71 -14.29 2.23 6.41
CA ASN A 71 -14.92 3.41 6.99
C ASN A 71 -15.69 3.01 8.25
N ALA A 72 -15.70 3.86 9.27
CA ALA A 72 -16.53 3.65 10.45
C ALA A 72 -18.03 3.81 10.15
N GLN A 73 -18.86 2.93 10.71
CA GLN A 73 -20.32 2.93 10.50
C GLN A 73 -21.06 4.05 11.24
N GLY A 74 -20.40 4.71 12.21
CA GLY A 74 -21.01 5.74 13.06
C GLY A 74 -20.12 6.95 13.32
N GLY A 75 -19.06 7.14 12.53
CA GLY A 75 -18.10 8.22 12.76
C GLY A 75 -17.24 8.53 11.53
N PRO A 76 -16.38 9.56 11.63
CA PRO A 76 -15.53 10.01 10.52
C PRO A 76 -14.34 9.09 10.24
N GLY A 77 -14.05 8.11 11.09
CA GLY A 77 -12.87 7.24 11.04
C GLY A 77 -12.69 6.49 9.73
N LYS A 78 -11.47 6.53 9.16
CA LYS A 78 -11.11 5.87 7.88
C LYS A 78 -9.75 5.22 7.93
N LEU A 79 -9.66 4.07 7.27
CA LEU A 79 -8.43 3.38 6.90
C LEU A 79 -8.29 3.35 5.39
N LEU A 80 -7.09 3.62 4.87
CA LEU A 80 -6.68 3.36 3.49
C LEU A 80 -5.29 2.69 3.49
N VAL A 81 -5.18 1.57 2.79
CA VAL A 81 -3.91 0.89 2.50
C VAL A 81 -3.83 0.72 0.99
N GLU A 82 -2.83 1.31 0.35
CA GLU A 82 -2.68 1.19 -1.10
C GLU A 82 -1.22 1.13 -1.53
N GLY A 83 -0.92 0.29 -2.50
CA GLY A 83 0.45 0.17 -3.00
C GLY A 83 0.67 -1.06 -3.86
N ARG A 84 1.94 -1.27 -4.20
CA ARG A 84 2.39 -2.44 -4.93
C ARG A 84 2.83 -3.51 -3.94
N VAL A 85 2.34 -4.72 -4.12
CA VAL A 85 2.88 -5.90 -3.44
C VAL A 85 4.20 -6.25 -4.13
N THR A 86 5.31 -6.18 -3.40
CA THR A 86 6.65 -6.42 -3.96
C THR A 86 7.09 -7.87 -3.78
N GLU A 87 6.63 -8.53 -2.71
CA GLU A 87 6.96 -9.92 -2.40
C GLU A 87 5.80 -10.61 -1.67
N ILE A 88 5.59 -11.90 -1.97
CA ILE A 88 4.66 -12.78 -1.26
C ILE A 88 5.41 -14.04 -0.84
N GLY A 89 5.51 -14.26 0.47
CA GLY A 89 6.03 -15.48 1.08
C GLY A 89 4.93 -16.35 1.69
N PRO A 90 5.29 -17.47 2.34
CA PRO A 90 4.32 -18.45 2.85
C PRO A 90 3.38 -17.87 3.91
N ASP A 91 3.90 -17.02 4.79
CA ASP A 91 3.19 -16.42 5.91
C ASP A 91 3.25 -14.88 5.91
N TYR A 92 3.68 -14.25 4.80
CA TYR A 92 3.78 -12.79 4.71
C TYR A 92 3.64 -12.25 3.30
N PHE A 93 3.44 -10.94 3.21
CA PHE A 93 3.73 -10.18 2.00
C PHE A 93 4.32 -8.82 2.37
N ILE A 94 5.01 -8.20 1.40
CA ILE A 94 5.61 -6.87 1.52
C ILE A 94 4.86 -5.90 0.59
N LEU A 95 4.50 -4.75 1.14
CA LEU A 95 3.82 -3.67 0.43
C LEU A 95 4.73 -2.43 0.35
N ASP A 96 4.93 -1.97 -0.87
CA ASP A 96 5.50 -0.67 -1.22
C ASP A 96 4.34 0.29 -1.50
N GLY A 97 4.01 1.13 -0.52
CA GLY A 97 2.74 1.82 -0.52
C GLY A 97 2.50 2.80 0.63
N LEU A 98 1.29 3.35 0.60
CA LEU A 98 0.73 4.25 1.58
C LEU A 98 -0.12 3.46 2.58
N VAL A 99 0.05 3.78 3.86
CA VAL A 99 -0.92 3.48 4.92
C VAL A 99 -1.42 4.82 5.48
N SER A 100 -2.74 4.98 5.56
CA SER A 100 -3.40 6.20 6.03
C SER A 100 -4.54 5.85 6.98
N ILE A 101 -4.53 6.43 8.17
CA ILE A 101 -5.58 6.39 9.19
C ILE A 101 -5.98 7.83 9.49
N VAL A 102 -7.28 8.11 9.46
CA VAL A 102 -7.83 9.45 9.67
C VAL A 102 -9.01 9.37 10.63
N ASP A 103 -9.10 10.33 11.55
CA ASP A 103 -10.20 10.53 12.50
C ASP A 103 -10.56 9.31 13.37
N THR A 104 -9.57 8.48 13.72
CA THR A 104 -9.78 7.32 14.62
C THR A 104 -8.47 6.85 15.29
N PRO A 105 -8.44 6.58 16.61
CA PRO A 105 -9.59 6.52 17.51
C PRO A 105 -10.18 7.89 17.86
N ASP A 106 -9.36 8.94 17.84
CA ASP A 106 -9.78 10.31 18.12
C ASP A 106 -10.05 11.10 16.83
N GLU A 107 -11.11 11.91 16.83
CA GLU A 107 -11.41 12.84 15.75
C GLU A 107 -10.27 13.86 15.58
N GLY A 108 -9.86 14.13 14.34
CA GLY A 108 -8.71 14.97 14.02
C GLY A 108 -7.37 14.23 13.97
N ARG A 109 -7.30 12.94 14.34
CA ARG A 109 -6.09 12.13 14.14
C ARG A 109 -5.77 12.02 12.65
N LEU A 110 -4.51 12.25 12.29
CA LEU A 110 -4.01 12.10 10.91
C LEU A 110 -2.69 11.33 10.92
N CYS A 111 -2.77 10.05 10.57
CA CYS A 111 -1.63 9.17 10.46
C CYS A 111 -1.47 8.69 9.03
N ARG A 112 -0.49 9.24 8.31
CA ARG A 112 -0.29 8.96 6.89
C ARG A 112 1.18 8.81 6.57
N GLN A 113 1.58 7.64 6.06
CA GLN A 113 2.97 7.38 5.72
C GLN A 113 3.11 6.48 4.49
N ARG A 114 4.09 6.81 3.63
CA ARG A 114 4.50 5.96 2.51
C ARG A 114 5.82 5.27 2.85
N ARG A 115 5.90 3.95 2.66
CA ARG A 115 7.12 3.14 2.84
C ARG A 115 7.21 2.07 1.75
N THR A 116 8.40 1.54 1.54
CA THR A 116 8.68 0.51 0.53
C THR A 116 8.59 -0.92 1.08
N ASN A 117 8.42 -1.07 2.40
CA ASN A 117 8.64 -2.33 3.10
C ASN A 117 7.60 -2.63 4.20
N TRP A 118 6.35 -2.17 4.06
CA TRP A 118 5.29 -2.55 5.00
C TRP A 118 5.13 -4.07 5.03
N ARG A 119 5.35 -4.69 6.18
CA ARG A 119 5.30 -6.15 6.29
C ARG A 119 3.97 -6.56 6.91
N PHE A 120 3.19 -7.31 6.14
CA PHE A 120 1.99 -7.98 6.64
C PHE A 120 2.30 -9.45 6.81
N ALA A 121 2.04 -10.01 8.00
CA ALA A 121 2.35 -11.42 8.26
C ALA A 121 1.28 -12.11 9.11
N VAL A 122 1.15 -13.42 8.88
CA VAL A 122 0.40 -14.36 9.70
C VAL A 122 1.32 -14.85 10.80
N THR A 123 0.82 -14.86 12.02
CA THR A 123 1.48 -15.51 13.15
C THR A 123 0.54 -16.54 13.73
N GLN A 124 1.06 -17.72 14.10
CA GLN A 124 0.27 -18.80 14.66
C GLN A 124 -0.85 -19.23 13.68
N ASN A 125 -2.04 -19.58 14.19
CA ASN A 125 -3.17 -20.10 13.39
C ASN A 125 -4.18 -19.02 12.96
N ARG A 126 -3.75 -17.75 12.84
CA ARG A 126 -4.63 -16.64 12.45
C ARG A 126 -5.08 -16.77 10.99
N LYS A 127 -6.29 -16.28 10.71
CA LYS A 127 -6.90 -16.22 9.35
C LYS A 127 -6.85 -14.82 8.75
N TYR A 128 -5.76 -14.11 9.05
CA TYR A 128 -5.51 -12.75 8.58
C TYR A 128 -4.02 -12.45 8.65
N TRP A 129 -3.54 -11.59 7.74
CA TRP A 129 -2.23 -10.97 7.84
C TRP A 129 -2.36 -9.67 8.61
N ARG A 130 -1.51 -9.49 9.63
CA ARG A 130 -1.43 -8.25 10.41
C ARG A 130 -0.21 -7.44 10.00
N LEU A 131 -0.36 -6.12 9.85
CA LEU A 131 0.77 -5.21 9.74
C LEU A 131 1.70 -5.37 10.95
N ARG A 132 3.00 -5.56 10.72
CA ARG A 132 3.97 -5.86 11.78
C ARG A 132 4.56 -4.64 12.45
N GLU A 133 4.57 -3.51 11.76
CA GLU A 133 4.94 -2.21 12.33
C GLU A 133 3.74 -1.64 13.11
N PHE A 134 3.60 -2.02 14.39
CA PHE A 134 2.44 -1.63 15.20
C PHE A 134 2.40 -0.14 15.55
N GLU A 135 3.55 0.44 15.90
CA GLU A 135 3.72 1.85 16.22
C GLU A 135 4.58 2.48 15.13
N TRP A 136 3.95 3.26 14.25
CA TRP A 136 4.63 3.77 13.05
C TRP A 136 4.33 5.25 12.76
N CYS A 137 3.37 5.84 13.48
CA CYS A 137 2.91 7.21 13.28
C CYS A 137 2.99 8.06 14.55
N ASP A 138 2.20 7.74 15.58
CA ASP A 138 1.93 8.62 16.73
C ASP A 138 1.92 7.87 18.08
N LEU A 139 2.76 6.83 18.19
CA LEU A 139 2.90 5.96 19.38
C LEU A 139 1.68 5.11 19.73
N LEU A 140 0.58 5.21 18.97
CA LEU A 140 -0.51 4.26 19.07
C LEU A 140 -0.17 2.97 18.35
N THR A 141 -0.60 1.86 18.96
CA THR A 141 -0.56 0.54 18.34
C THR A 141 -1.78 0.38 17.43
N ASP A 142 -1.54 0.34 16.12
CA ASP A 142 -2.58 0.15 15.11
C ASP A 142 -2.56 -1.29 14.56
N TYR A 143 -3.56 -2.08 14.90
CA TYR A 143 -3.76 -3.38 14.25
C TYR A 143 -4.58 -3.23 12.97
N ILE A 144 -3.87 -3.33 11.84
CA ILE A 144 -4.45 -3.44 10.51
C ILE A 144 -4.38 -4.90 10.07
N ASP A 145 -5.54 -5.51 9.85
CA ASP A 145 -5.67 -6.92 9.49
C ASP A 145 -6.32 -7.09 8.11
N ILE A 146 -5.73 -7.90 7.25
CA ILE A 146 -6.30 -8.32 5.95
C ILE A 146 -6.63 -9.81 6.03
N TYR A 147 -7.89 -10.15 5.85
CA TYR A 147 -8.42 -11.50 6.05
C TYR A 147 -8.30 -12.36 4.79
N PHE A 148 -8.30 -13.68 4.96
CA PHE A 148 -8.33 -14.68 3.89
C PHE A 148 -9.03 -15.97 4.33
#